data_AF-Q9R3H5-F1
#
_entry.id   AF-Q9R3H5-F1
#
_cell.length_a   1.000
_cell.length_b   1.000
_cell.length_c   1.000
_cell.angle_alpha   90.00
_cell.angle_beta   90.00
_cell.angle_gamma   90.00
#
_symmetry.space_group_name_H-M   'P 1'
#
loop_
_entity.id
_entity.type
_entity.pdbx_description
1 polymer ?
#
loop_
_entity_poly.entity_id
_entity_poly.type
_entity_poly.pdbx_seq_one_letter_code
_entity_poly.pdbx_strand_id
1 'polypeptide(L)'
;LLYALLHLSGFEDVSMDEIKSFRQWGSKTPGHPEFGHTAGIDATTGPLGQGISTATGFAQAERFLAAKYNREGYNIFDHYTYVICGDGDLMEGVSSEAASYAGLQKLDK
;
A
#
# COMPACT_ATOMS: atom_id res chain seq x y z
N LEU A 1 -2.06 9.86 9.93
CA LEU A 1 -1.37 10.20 8.66
C LEU A 1 -2.24 9.84 7.46
N LEU A 2 -2.42 8.56 7.14
CA LEU A 2 -3.07 8.11 5.91
C LEU A 2 -4.47 8.69 5.67
N TYR A 3 -5.37 8.67 6.66
CA TYR A 3 -6.70 9.28 6.52
C TYR A 3 -6.66 10.79 6.24
N ALA A 4 -5.69 11.51 6.79
CA ALA A 4 -5.53 12.93 6.47
C ALA A 4 -5.10 13.13 5.01
N LEU A 5 -4.21 12.28 4.48
CA LEU A 5 -3.82 12.31 3.07
C LEU A 5 -5.01 11.99 2.16
N LEU A 6 -5.81 10.97 2.50
CA LEU A 6 -6.99 10.59 1.71
C LEU A 6 -8.04 11.71 1.71
N HIS A 7 -8.33 12.31 2.87
CA HIS A 7 -9.25 13.43 2.97
C HIS A 7 -8.80 14.62 2.10
N LEU A 8 -7.53 15.01 2.21
CA LEU A 8 -6.98 16.13 1.44
C LEU A 8 -6.86 15.82 -0.05
N SER A 9 -6.76 14.55 -0.43
CA SER A 9 -6.77 14.09 -1.82
C SER A 9 -8.17 13.96 -2.41
N GLY A 10 -9.23 14.22 -1.62
CA GLY A 10 -10.61 14.25 -2.09
C GLY A 10 -11.34 12.90 -2.08
N PHE A 11 -10.88 11.92 -1.30
CA PHE A 11 -11.63 10.67 -1.12
C PHE A 11 -12.92 10.92 -0.32
N GLU A 12 -14.08 10.66 -0.95
CA GLU A 12 -15.40 10.92 -0.36
C GLU A 12 -15.67 10.12 0.92
N ASP A 13 -15.16 8.88 0.99
CA ASP A 13 -15.25 8.00 2.16
C ASP A 13 -14.54 8.55 3.40
N VAL A 14 -13.66 9.54 3.25
CA VAL A 14 -12.84 10.10 4.35
C VAL A 14 -13.16 11.57 4.53
N SER A 15 -14.40 11.86 4.93
CA SER A 15 -14.83 13.22 5.27
C SER A 15 -14.18 13.73 6.58
N MET A 16 -14.32 15.02 6.84
CA MET A 16 -13.86 15.59 8.12
C MET A 16 -14.60 14.98 9.32
N ASP A 17 -15.86 14.57 9.15
CA ASP A 17 -16.63 13.93 10.22
C ASP A 17 -16.22 12.48 10.44
N GLU A 18 -15.82 11.78 9.39
CA GLU A 18 -15.17 10.46 9.48
C GLU A 18 -13.84 10.56 10.23
N ILE A 19 -13.02 11.59 9.95
CA ILE A 19 -11.77 11.83 10.70
C ILE A 19 -12.06 12.07 12.19
N LYS A 20 -13.08 12.89 12.52
CA LYS A 20 -13.49 13.11 13.92
C LYS A 20 -14.00 11.83 14.59
N SER A 21 -14.54 10.89 13.80
CA SER A 21 -15.04 9.59 14.24
C SER A 21 -13.96 8.50 14.21
N PHE A 22 -12.68 8.87 14.25
CA PHE A 22 -11.57 7.93 14.29
C PHE A 22 -11.73 6.89 15.41
N ARG A 23 -11.56 5.61 15.05
CA ARG A 23 -11.69 4.43 15.93
C ARG A 23 -13.09 4.25 16.56
N GLN A 24 -14.11 4.93 16.06
CA GLN A 24 -15.48 4.71 16.53
C GLN A 24 -16.14 3.57 15.77
N TRP A 25 -17.11 2.92 16.40
CA TRP A 25 -17.85 1.84 15.77
C TRP A 25 -18.54 2.33 14.49
N GLY A 26 -18.24 1.67 13.37
CA GLY A 26 -18.91 1.89 12.09
C GLY A 26 -18.27 2.99 11.26
N SER A 27 -17.26 3.68 11.78
CA SER A 27 -16.53 4.68 11.01
C SER A 27 -15.72 4.04 9.88
N LYS A 28 -15.47 4.83 8.84
CA LYS A 28 -14.52 4.58 7.75
C LYS A 28 -13.08 4.94 8.14
N THR A 29 -12.81 5.15 9.42
CA THR A 29 -11.50 5.51 9.94
C THR A 29 -11.12 4.60 11.12
N PRO A 30 -10.97 3.28 10.88
CA PRO A 30 -10.57 2.34 11.91
C PRO A 30 -9.15 2.61 12.42
N GLY A 31 -8.80 1.98 13.54
CA GLY A 31 -7.53 2.25 14.22
C GLY A 31 -6.28 1.87 13.43
N HIS A 32 -6.37 0.80 12.65
CA HIS A 32 -5.42 0.42 11.61
C HIS A 32 -6.14 0.47 10.26
N PRO A 33 -5.47 0.79 9.15
CA PRO A 33 -6.08 0.74 7.82
C PRO A 33 -6.64 -0.65 7.50
N GLU A 34 -7.83 -0.69 6.90
CA GLU A 34 -8.52 -1.92 6.52
C GLU A 34 -8.92 -1.86 5.03
N PHE A 35 -8.31 -2.74 4.22
CA PHE A 35 -8.61 -2.87 2.79
C PHE A 35 -10.07 -3.27 2.57
N GLY A 36 -10.73 -2.64 1.60
CA GLY A 36 -12.13 -2.86 1.26
C GLY A 36 -13.14 -2.19 2.20
N HIS A 37 -12.71 -1.71 3.38
CA HIS A 37 -13.58 -0.96 4.29
C HIS A 37 -13.58 0.54 3.99
N THR A 38 -12.41 1.12 3.72
CA THR A 38 -12.21 2.56 3.43
C THR A 38 -11.65 2.72 2.02
N ALA A 39 -12.29 3.53 1.17
CA ALA A 39 -11.75 3.79 -0.17
C ALA A 39 -10.35 4.45 -0.12
N GLY A 40 -9.46 4.02 -1.02
CA GLY A 40 -8.07 4.51 -1.10
C GLY A 40 -7.07 3.80 -0.17
N ILE A 41 -7.51 2.78 0.57
CA ILE A 41 -6.62 1.88 1.30
C ILE A 41 -6.27 0.69 0.42
N ASP A 42 -5.00 0.54 0.06
CA ASP A 42 -4.53 -0.55 -0.80
C ASP A 42 -4.29 -1.89 -0.06
N ALA A 43 -4.03 -1.84 1.24
CA ALA A 43 -3.76 -3.01 2.07
C ALA A 43 -4.16 -2.79 3.54
N THR A 44 -4.61 -3.86 4.20
CA THR A 44 -4.80 -3.88 5.65
C THR A 44 -3.45 -3.97 6.34
N THR A 45 -3.06 -2.94 7.10
CA THR A 45 -1.72 -2.86 7.71
C THR A 45 -1.82 -2.61 9.21
N GLY A 46 -1.58 -3.65 10.00
CA GLY A 46 -1.49 -3.61 11.46
C GLY A 46 -0.32 -4.44 11.98
N PRO A 47 -0.14 -5.69 11.54
CA PRO A 47 1.06 -6.46 11.81
C PRO A 47 2.28 -5.84 11.11
N LEU A 48 3.30 -5.47 11.89
CA LEU A 48 4.53 -4.87 11.37
C LEU A 48 5.26 -5.82 10.40
N GLY A 49 6.03 -5.24 9.49
CA GLY A 49 6.80 -5.94 8.47
C GLY A 49 5.96 -6.39 7.27
N GLN A 50 4.69 -6.75 7.46
CA GLN A 50 3.86 -7.25 6.37
C GLN A 50 3.52 -6.17 5.32
N GLY A 51 3.41 -4.90 5.71
CA GLY A 51 3.10 -3.82 4.78
C GLY A 51 4.16 -3.66 3.66
N ILE A 52 5.45 -3.67 4.02
CA ILE A 52 6.54 -3.65 3.04
C ILE A 52 6.62 -4.94 2.23
N SER A 53 6.35 -6.09 2.84
CA SER A 53 6.32 -7.36 2.11
C SER A 53 5.16 -7.44 1.11
N THR A 54 3.99 -6.88 1.42
CA THR A 54 2.88 -6.74 0.48
C THR A 54 3.23 -5.79 -0.66
N ALA A 55 3.89 -4.66 -0.38
CA ALA A 55 4.35 -3.73 -1.41
C ALA A 55 5.32 -4.39 -2.41
N THR A 56 6.25 -5.24 -1.94
CA THR A 56 7.09 -6.07 -2.82
C THR A 56 6.26 -6.94 -3.77
N GLY A 57 5.14 -7.51 -3.29
CA GLY A 57 4.20 -8.25 -4.12
C GLY A 57 3.52 -7.40 -5.18
N PHE A 58 3.12 -6.17 -4.86
CA PHE A 58 2.56 -5.22 -5.82
C PHE A 58 3.56 -4.84 -6.91
N ALA A 59 4.80 -4.49 -6.57
CA ALA A 59 5.86 -4.20 -7.53
C ALA A 59 6.16 -5.41 -8.44
N GLN A 60 6.18 -6.62 -7.87
CA GLN A 60 6.34 -7.85 -8.65
C GLN A 60 5.17 -8.08 -9.62
N ALA A 61 3.94 -7.71 -9.24
CA ALA A 61 2.76 -7.82 -10.09
C ALA A 61 2.79 -6.80 -11.23
N GLU A 62 3.16 -5.53 -10.97
CA GLU A 62 3.35 -4.51 -12.00
C GLU A 62 4.32 -5.01 -13.07
N ARG A 63 5.51 -5.47 -12.66
CA ARG A 63 6.54 -5.98 -13.57
C ARG A 63 6.05 -7.15 -14.41
N PHE A 64 5.31 -8.08 -13.79
CA PHE A 64 4.75 -9.23 -14.48
C PHE A 64 3.70 -8.81 -15.53
N LEU A 65 2.79 -7.91 -15.17
CA LEU A 65 1.72 -7.43 -16.05
C LEU A 65 2.29 -6.59 -17.19
N ALA A 66 3.27 -5.73 -16.91
CA ALA A 66 4.02 -4.97 -17.91
C ALA A 66 4.68 -5.90 -18.93
N ALA A 67 5.43 -6.91 -18.46
CA ALA A 67 6.08 -7.88 -19.35
C ALA A 67 5.08 -8.69 -20.19
N LYS A 68 3.90 -8.99 -19.64
CA LYS A 68 2.88 -9.78 -20.33
C LYS A 68 2.11 -8.97 -21.37
N TYR A 69 1.76 -7.73 -21.06
CA TYR A 69 0.74 -6.98 -21.81
C TYR A 69 1.24 -5.70 -22.47
N ASN A 70 2.34 -5.08 -22.03
CA ASN A 70 2.85 -3.90 -22.73
C ASN A 70 3.32 -4.27 -24.14
N ARG A 71 3.14 -3.35 -25.08
CA ARG A 71 3.59 -3.46 -26.48
C ARG A 71 4.25 -2.15 -26.87
N GLU A 72 4.98 -2.15 -27.98
CA GLU A 72 5.57 -0.93 -28.52
C GLU A 72 4.48 0.14 -28.72
N GLY A 73 4.66 1.32 -28.09
CA GLY A 73 3.68 2.40 -28.08
C GLY A 73 2.50 2.24 -27.10
N TYR A 74 2.42 1.13 -26.35
CA TYR A 74 1.33 0.84 -25.41
C TYR A 74 1.87 0.32 -24.07
N ASN A 75 2.20 1.24 -23.17
CA ASN A 75 2.59 0.96 -21.79
C ASN A 75 1.36 0.97 -20.88
N ILE A 76 0.62 -0.13 -20.85
CA ILE A 76 -0.63 -0.26 -20.09
C ILE A 76 -0.34 -0.33 -18.58
N PHE A 77 0.73 -1.04 -18.21
CA PHE A 77 1.23 -1.13 -16.84
C PHE A 77 2.56 -0.39 -16.77
N ASP A 78 2.52 0.79 -16.16
CA ASP A 78 3.68 1.67 -15.98
C ASP A 78 3.41 2.60 -14.80
N HIS A 79 3.58 2.09 -13.57
CA HIS A 79 3.34 2.86 -12.35
C HIS A 79 4.31 2.43 -11.25
N TYR A 80 4.45 3.29 -10.25
CA TYR A 80 5.28 3.02 -9.08
C TYR A 80 4.49 2.33 -7.96
N THR A 81 5.21 1.66 -7.07
CA THR A 81 4.75 1.16 -5.79
C THR A 81 5.50 1.86 -4.66
N TYR A 82 4.80 2.62 -3.82
CA TYR A 82 5.38 3.30 -2.68
C TYR A 82 4.97 2.64 -1.37
N VAL A 83 5.89 2.57 -0.42
CA VAL A 83 5.63 2.12 0.95
C VAL A 83 6.29 3.05 1.96
N ILE A 84 5.58 3.34 3.04
CA ILE A 84 6.12 4.01 4.22
C ILE A 84 6.28 2.92 5.29
N CYS A 85 7.51 2.70 5.73
CA CYS A 85 7.84 1.75 6.79
C CYS A 85 8.70 2.45 7.86
N GLY A 86 8.69 1.90 9.07
CA GLY A 86 9.52 2.39 10.19
C GLY A 86 10.41 1.30 10.76
N ASP A 87 11.12 1.62 11.84
CA ASP A 87 12.07 0.71 12.49
C ASP A 87 11.44 -0.63 12.88
N GLY A 88 10.18 -0.61 13.33
CA GLY A 88 9.42 -1.81 13.67
C GLY A 88 9.27 -2.78 12.50
N ASP A 89 8.99 -2.27 11.29
CA ASP A 89 8.92 -3.10 10.09
C ASP A 89 10.29 -3.69 9.73
N LEU A 90 11.34 -2.88 9.84
CA LEU A 90 12.71 -3.27 9.50
C LEU A 90 13.31 -4.30 10.47
N MET A 91 12.79 -4.39 11.69
CA MET A 91 13.18 -5.42 12.66
C MET A 91 12.49 -6.77 12.43
N GLU A 92 11.34 -6.79 11.76
CA GLU A 92 10.60 -8.03 11.47
C GLU A 92 11.30 -8.85 10.37
N GLY A 93 11.52 -10.14 10.60
CA GLY A 93 12.24 -11.00 9.64
C GLY A 93 11.61 -11.04 8.25
N VAL A 94 10.27 -10.92 8.18
CA VAL A 94 9.51 -10.92 6.91
C VAL A 94 9.85 -9.73 6.00
N SER A 95 10.28 -8.60 6.57
CA SER A 95 10.71 -7.45 5.78
C SER A 95 12.08 -7.69 5.14
N SER A 96 12.98 -8.37 5.86
CA SER A 96 14.29 -8.78 5.34
C SER A 96 14.17 -9.80 4.22
N GLU A 97 13.28 -10.79 4.36
CA GLU A 97 12.97 -11.75 3.30
C GLU A 97 12.45 -11.04 2.04
N ALA A 98 11.47 -10.14 2.20
CA ALA A 98 10.89 -9.40 1.09
C ALA A 98 11.89 -8.45 0.43
N ALA A 99 12.72 -7.74 1.20
CA ALA A 99 13.74 -6.85 0.66
C ALA A 99 14.85 -7.61 -0.09
N SER A 100 15.27 -8.77 0.43
CA SER A 100 16.23 -9.65 -0.23
C SER A 100 15.70 -10.12 -1.60
N TYR A 101 14.43 -10.56 -1.64
CA TYR A 101 13.76 -10.92 -2.88
C TYR A 101 13.67 -9.74 -3.85
N ALA A 102 13.20 -8.58 -3.40
CA ALA A 102 13.04 -7.38 -4.23
C ALA A 102 14.37 -6.94 -4.86
N GLY A 103 15.45 -6.96 -4.08
CA GLY A 103 16.80 -6.65 -4.55
C GLY A 103 17.31 -7.64 -5.60
N LEU A 104 17.12 -8.95 -5.37
CA LEU A 104 17.47 -9.99 -6.35
C LEU A 104 16.69 -9.83 -7.66
N GLN A 105 15.39 -9.51 -7.55
CA GLN A 105 14.52 -9.32 -8.70
C GLN A 105 14.70 -7.98 -9.41
N LYS A 106 15.41 -7.01 -8.80
CA LYS A 106 15.54 -5.63 -9.30
C LYS A 106 14.17 -4.99 -9.56
N LEU A 107 13.30 -5.02 -8.56
CA LEU A 107 12.03 -4.30 -8.64
C LEU A 107 12.31 -2.79 -8.51
N ASP A 108 12.32 -2.07 -9.63
CA ASP A 108 12.70 -0.66 -9.76
C ASP A 108 11.51 0.29 -9.98
N LYS A 109 10.30 -0.24 -9.88
CA LYS A 109 9.02 0.48 -9.94
C LYS A 109 8.17 0.20 -8.71
#